data_AF-A0A450YJF2-F1
#
_entry.id   AF-A0A450YJF2-F1
#
_cell.length_a   1.000
_cell.length_b   1.000
_cell.length_c   1.000
_cell.angle_alpha   90.00
_cell.angle_beta   90.00
_cell.angle_gamma   90.00
#
_symmetry.space_group_name_H-M   'P 1'
#
loop_
_entity.id
_entity.type
_entity.pdbx_description
1 polymer ?
#
loop_
_entity_poly.entity_id
_entity_poly.type
_entity_poly.pdbx_seq_one_letter_code
_entity_poly.pdbx_strand_id
1 'polypeptide(L)' 'MSWKEVGEAFHTTWYHVFCSVEMAVFWGRERMKLSGIEAIGVDEIQWQRDGATIT' A
#
# COMPACT_ATOMS: atom_id res chain seq x y z
N MET A 1 -1.06 -4.69 -10.10
CA MET A 1 -2.48 -4.97 -9.84
C MET A 1 -3.09 -3.75 -9.17
N SER A 2 -3.98 -3.06 -9.87
CA SER A 2 -4.76 -1.94 -9.36
C SER A 2 -5.89 -2.41 -8.45
N TRP A 3 -6.44 -1.52 -7.62
CA TRP A 3 -7.61 -1.86 -6.78
C TRP A 3 -8.83 -2.29 -7.58
N LYS A 4 -8.94 -1.83 -8.83
CA LYS A 4 -9.97 -2.28 -9.76
C LYS A 4 -9.77 -3.75 -10.14
N GLU A 5 -8.57 -4.12 -10.58
CA GLU A 5 -8.24 -5.50 -10.94
C GLU A 5 -8.42 -6.45 -9.75
N VAL A 6 -8.07 -6.02 -8.53
CA VAL A 6 -8.36 -6.78 -7.31
C VAL A 6 -9.87 -6.91 -7.10
N GLY A 7 -10.63 -5.82 -7.22
CA GLY A 7 -12.08 -5.86 -7.07
C GLY A 7 -12.73 -6.88 -8.03
N GLU A 8 -12.32 -6.85 -9.30
CA GLU A 8 -12.80 -7.78 -10.33
C GLU A 8 -12.44 -9.24 -10.01
N ALA A 9 -11.20 -9.52 -9.59
CA ALA A 9 -10.75 -10.86 -9.22
C ALA A 9 -11.51 -11.46 -8.03
N PHE A 10 -11.98 -10.61 -7.11
CA PHE A 10 -12.71 -11.02 -5.90
C PHE A 10 -14.23 -10.77 -5.99
N HIS A 11 -14.76 -10.48 -7.18
CA HIS A 11 -16.18 -10.20 -7.40
C HIS A 11 -16.75 -9.13 -6.47
N THR A 12 -15.98 -8.08 -6.22
CA THR A 12 -16.31 -6.95 -5.36
C THR A 12 -15.97 -5.62 -6.03
N THR A 13 -16.30 -4.51 -5.38
CA THR A 13 -15.99 -3.17 -5.91
C THR A 13 -14.58 -2.75 -5.49
N TRP A 14 -13.95 -1.89 -6.29
CA TRP A 14 -12.68 -1.26 -5.91
C TRP A 14 -12.79 -0.52 -4.56
N TYR A 15 -13.98 0.01 -4.24
CA TYR A 15 -14.25 0.71 -2.99
C TYR A 15 -14.18 -0.22 -1.78
N HIS A 16 -14.73 -1.44 -1.89
CA HIS A 16 -14.58 -2.44 -0.84
C HIS A 16 -13.12 -2.89 -0.65
N VAL A 17 -12.34 -2.98 -1.73
CA VAL A 17 -10.89 -3.25 -1.64
C VAL A 17 -10.20 -2.13 -0.85
N PHE A 18 -10.47 -0.87 -1.20
CA PHE A 18 -9.94 0.29 -0.49
C PHE A 18 -10.26 0.25 1.01
N CYS A 19 -11.53 0.10 1.39
CA CYS A 19 -11.93 0.04 2.80
C CYS A 19 -11.28 -1.13 3.54
N SER A 20 -11.15 -2.29 2.89
CA SER A 20 -10.53 -3.47 3.49
C SER A 20 -9.04 -3.24 3.79
N VAL A 21 -8.32 -2.61 2.86
CA VAL A 21 -6.91 -2.24 3.04
C VAL A 21 -6.76 -1.21 4.15
N GLU A 22 -7.61 -0.18 4.17
CA GLU A 22 -7.63 0.84 5.23
C GLU A 22 -7.80 0.21 6.61
N MET A 23 -8.76 -0.70 6.77
CA MET A 23 -8.99 -1.44 8.02
C MET A 23 -7.77 -2.25 8.44
N ALA A 24 -7.15 -2.99 7.50
CA ALA A 24 -5.97 -3.80 7.79
C ALA A 24 -4.77 -2.94 8.23
N VAL A 25 -4.54 -1.82 7.56
CA VAL A 25 -3.48 -0.85 7.93
C VAL A 25 -3.74 -0.27 9.31
N PHE A 26 -4.97 0.19 9.57
CA PHE A 26 -5.33 0.74 10.88
C PHE A 26 -5.09 -0.28 12.00
N TRP A 27 -5.60 -1.49 11.82
CA TRP A 27 -5.44 -2.59 12.78
C TRP A 27 -3.97 -2.92 13.05
N GLY A 28 -3.15 -2.97 12.00
CA GLY A 28 -1.72 -3.28 12.10
C GLY A 28 -0.93 -2.18 12.80
N ARG A 29 -1.23 -0.91 12.49
CA ARG A 29 -0.59 0.24 13.15
C ARG A 29 -0.92 0.32 14.63
N GLU A 30 -2.16 0.04 15.02
CA GLU A 30 -2.58 0.02 16.43
C GLU A 30 -1.82 -1.04 17.24
N ARG A 31 -1.42 -2.14 16.59
CA ARG A 31 -0.74 -3.29 17.23
C ARG A 31 0.76 -3.33 17.00
N MET A 32 1.31 -2.31 16.35
CA MET A 32 2.74 -2.23 16.06
C MET A 32 3.52 -1.97 17.36
N LYS A 33 4.28 -2.97 17.83
CA LYS A 33 5.17 -2.86 18.99
C LYS A 33 6.58 -2.51 18.53
N LEU A 34 7.02 -1.28 18.82
CA LEU A 34 8.34 -0.77 18.42
C LEU A 34 9.39 -0.85 19.54
N SER A 35 9.06 -1.42 20.70
CA SER A 35 9.98 -1.52 21.84
C SER A 35 11.19 -2.39 21.51
N GLY A 36 12.39 -1.91 21.81
CA GLY A 36 13.64 -2.65 21.57
C GLY A 36 14.16 -2.57 20.14
N ILE A 37 13.56 -1.73 19.29
CA ILE A 37 14.15 -1.38 17.99
C ILE A 37 15.25 -0.34 18.23
N GLU A 38 16.50 -0.72 17.94
CA GLU A 38 17.70 0.12 18.14
C GLU A 38 18.24 0.72 16.84
N ALA A 39 17.79 0.21 15.69
CA ALA A 39 18.15 0.71 14.37
C ALA A 39 16.96 0.60 13.41
N ILE A 40 16.84 1.55 12.49
CA ILE A 40 15.86 1.55 11.41
C ILE A 40 16.63 1.59 10.09
N GLY A 41 16.45 0.57 9.25
CA GLY A 41 16.95 0.58 7.88
C GLY A 41 16.13 1.55 7.04
N VAL A 42 16.80 2.40 6.27
CA VAL A 42 16.17 3.24 5.26
C VAL A 42 16.40 2.59 3.90
N ASP A 43 15.32 2.32 3.17
CA ASP A 43 15.37 1.82 1.80
C ASP A 43 14.82 2.89 0.84
N GLU A 44 15.48 3.08 -0.30
CA GLU A 44 15.07 4.08 -1.29
C GLU A 44 14.09 3.46 -2.29
N ILE A 45 12.88 4.02 -2.37
CA ILE A 45 11.89 3.65 -3.38
C ILE A 45 11.90 4.71 -4.48
N GLN A 46 12.39 4.35 -5.66
CA GLN A 46 12.31 5.20 -6.85
C GLN A 46 11.00 4.97 -7.61
N TRP A 47 10.31 6.04 -7.96
CA TRP A 47 9.09 5.99 -8.75
C TRP A 47 9.30 6.70 -10.09
N GLN A 48 9.17 5.98 -11.20
CA GLN A 48 9.13 6.58 -12.52
C GLN A 48 7.72 7.09 -12.80
N ARG A 49 7.62 8.38 -13.15
CA ARG A 49 6.39 8.96 -13.68
C ARG A 49 6.41 8.78 -15.19
N ASP A 50 5.44 8.06 -15.72
CA ASP A 50 5.25 7.93 -17.16
C ASP A 50 5.11 9.33 -17.79
N GLY A 51 5.97 9.66 -18.77
CA GLY A 51 5.82 10.86 -19.60
C GLY A 51 7.00 11.83 -19.68
N ALA A 52 8.20 11.50 -19.24
CA ALA A 52 9.40 12.26 -19.65
C ALA A 52 9.82 11.87 -21.07
N THR A 53 8.94 12.12 -22.06
CA THR A 53 9.37 12.20 -23.46
C THR A 53 10.13 13.51 -23.60
N ILE A 54 11.45 13.45 -23.36
CA ILE A 54 12.37 14.51 -23.76
C ILE A 54 12.57 14.33 -25.27
N THR A 55 11.74 15.00 -26.07
CA THR A 55 12.11 15.39 -27.44
C THR A 55 13.03 16.60 -27.39
#